data_AF-A0A7Z9TGP0-F1
#
_entry.id   AF-A0A7Z9TGP0-F1
#
_cell.length_a   1.000
_cell.length_b   1.000
_cell.length_c   1.000
_cell.angle_alpha   90.00
_cell.angle_beta   90.00
_cell.angle_gamma   90.00
#
_symmetry.space_group_name_H-M   'P 1'
#
loop_
_entity.id
_entity.type
_entity.pdbx_description
1 polymer ?
#
loop_
_entity_poly.entity_id
_entity_poly.type
_entity_poly.pdbx_seq_one_letter_code
_entity_poly.pdbx_strand_id
1 'polypeptide(L)'
;MRNYLIISLLFLSVGFCQQIIHTTAYENGNIKSITYYNKTRNGLEKVKYEQYYKNGQKMEEITFKDDKQVGKWTFYNIDGSVRGVIEY
;
A
#
# COMPACT_ATOMS: atom_id res chain seq x y z
N MET A 1 36.12 21.38 19.43
CA MET A 1 34.84 22.12 19.34
C MET A 1 34.32 22.09 17.91
N ARG A 2 33.36 21.20 17.62
CA ARG A 2 32.13 21.47 16.87
C ARG A 2 31.31 20.19 16.87
N ASN A 3 30.20 20.24 17.61
CA ASN A 3 29.24 19.15 17.78
C ASN A 3 28.70 18.65 16.44
N TYR A 4 28.76 17.34 16.24
CA TYR A 4 27.68 16.59 15.60
C TYR A 4 27.16 15.52 16.59
N LEU A 5 26.90 15.99 17.82
CA LEU A 5 25.91 15.36 18.68
C LEU A 5 24.54 15.59 18.03
N ILE A 6 23.79 14.51 17.81
CA ILE A 6 22.39 14.47 17.40
C ILE A 6 22.13 14.55 15.87
N ILE A 7 22.58 13.53 15.12
CA ILE A 7 21.71 12.89 14.11
C ILE A 7 21.64 11.38 14.43
N SER A 8 21.49 11.09 15.71
CA SER A 8 21.33 9.72 16.25
C SER A 8 19.96 9.53 16.90
N LEU A 9 18.97 10.42 16.66
CA LEU A 9 17.74 10.48 17.45
C LEU A 9 16.44 10.59 16.63
N LEU A 10 16.39 10.03 15.42
CA LEU A 10 15.13 9.82 14.66
C LEU A 10 15.06 8.46 13.92
N PHE A 11 15.98 7.53 14.20
CA PHE A 11 15.77 6.10 13.90
C PHE A 11 15.31 5.32 15.14
N LEU A 12 14.75 6.02 16.13
CA LEU A 12 14.01 5.38 17.22
C LEU A 12 12.65 4.95 16.69
N SER A 13 12.42 3.63 16.70
CA SER A 13 11.11 2.98 16.71
C SER A 13 10.37 2.73 15.39
N VAL A 14 11.02 2.13 14.41
CA VAL A 14 10.25 1.25 13.50
C VAL A 14 10.86 -0.13 13.53
N GLY A 15 10.30 -0.98 14.39
CA GLY A 15 10.30 -2.42 14.17
C GLY A 15 9.60 -2.66 12.84
N PHE A 16 10.35 -2.52 11.74
CA PHE A 16 9.83 -2.66 10.41
C PHE A 16 9.56 -4.14 10.20
N CYS A 17 8.30 -4.56 10.40
CA CYS A 17 7.86 -5.83 9.85
C CYS A 17 8.13 -5.74 8.34
N GLN A 18 8.97 -6.64 7.83
CA GLN A 18 9.35 -6.63 6.42
C GLN A 18 8.10 -6.93 5.59
N GLN A 19 7.58 -5.91 4.90
CA GLN A 19 6.44 -6.05 4.02
C GLN A 19 6.90 -6.57 2.65
N ILE A 20 6.24 -7.62 2.15
CA ILE A 20 6.46 -8.16 0.81
C ILE A 20 5.52 -7.44 -0.15
N ILE A 21 6.07 -6.97 -1.28
CA ILE A 21 5.33 -6.20 -2.29
C ILE A 21 5.33 -6.99 -3.58
N HIS A 22 4.14 -7.28 -4.10
CA HIS A 22 3.95 -7.87 -5.43
C HIS A 22 3.32 -6.84 -6.36
N THR A 23 4.00 -6.55 -7.47
CA THR A 23 3.56 -5.57 -8.46
C THR A 23 3.31 -6.25 -9.80
N THR A 24 2.18 -5.93 -10.43
CA THR A 24 1.92 -6.29 -11.82
C THR A 24 1.90 -5.04 -12.69
N ALA A 25 2.32 -5.18 -13.95
CA ALA A 25 2.34 -4.09 -14.91
C ALA A 25 1.46 -4.43 -16.13
N TYR A 26 0.97 -3.40 -16.79
CA TYR A 26 0.42 -3.46 -18.12
C TYR A 26 1.53 -3.60 -19.17
N GLU A 27 1.16 -3.96 -20.40
CA GLU A 27 2.09 -4.04 -21.54
C GLU A 27 2.82 -2.72 -21.83
N ASN A 28 2.22 -1.58 -21.48
CA ASN A 28 2.85 -0.26 -21.62
C ASN A 28 3.83 0.08 -20.48
N GLY A 29 4.09 -0.85 -19.56
CA GLY A 29 4.97 -0.68 -18.41
C GLY A 29 4.35 0.00 -17.20
N ASN A 30 3.13 0.56 -17.32
CA ASN A 30 2.45 1.18 -16.19
C ASN A 30 2.01 0.12 -15.18
N ILE A 31 2.04 0.49 -13.90
CA ILE A 31 1.56 -0.38 -12.82
C ILE A 31 0.07 -0.66 -13.03
N LYS A 32 -0.31 -1.93 -12.92
CA LYS A 32 -1.69 -2.41 -12.97
C LYS A 32 -2.23 -2.65 -11.57
N SER A 33 -1.43 -3.29 -10.72
CA SER A 33 -1.79 -3.49 -9.32
C SER A 33 -0.56 -3.64 -8.44
N ILE A 34 -0.74 -3.29 -7.16
CA ILE A 34 0.23 -3.52 -6.09
C ILE A 34 -0.49 -4.28 -4.98
N THR A 35 0.07 -5.40 -4.56
CA THR A 35 -0.41 -6.17 -3.41
C THR A 35 0.66 -6.21 -2.35
N TYR A 36 0.27 -5.86 -1.13
CA TYR A 36 1.14 -5.80 0.03
C TYR A 36 0.83 -6.95 0.96
N TYR A 37 1.87 -7.63 1.42
CA TYR A 37 1.77 -8.76 2.32
C TYR A 37 2.64 -8.56 3.55
N ASN A 38 2.12 -8.94 4.71
CA ASN A 38 2.92 -9.15 5.90
C ASN A 38 3.33 -10.61 5.99
N LYS A 39 4.59 -10.85 6.36
CA LYS A 39 5.05 -12.19 6.70
C LYS A 39 4.66 -12.50 8.15
N THR A 40 3.81 -13.49 8.34
CA THR A 40 3.40 -13.99 9.64
C THR A 40 3.97 -15.39 9.89
N ARG A 41 3.75 -15.94 11.08
CA ARG A 41 4.13 -17.33 11.39
C ARG A 41 3.39 -18.35 10.50
N ASN A 42 2.22 -17.97 10.01
CA ASN A 42 1.32 -18.84 9.25
C ASN A 42 1.47 -18.66 7.74
N GLY A 43 2.26 -17.69 7.27
CA GLY A 43 2.50 -17.46 5.85
C GLY A 43 2.53 -15.98 5.47
N LEU A 44 1.96 -15.66 4.31
CA LEU A 44 1.82 -14.31 3.81
C LEU A 44 0.36 -13.87 3.95
N GLU A 45 0.12 -12.85 4.75
CA GLU A 45 -1.21 -12.24 4.91
C GLU A 45 -1.29 -10.98 4.06
N LYS A 46 -2.31 -10.90 3.20
CA LYS A 46 -2.56 -9.69 2.43
C LYS A 46 -3.03 -8.60 3.39
N VAL A 47 -2.40 -7.42 3.30
CA VAL A 47 -2.72 -6.28 4.17
C VAL A 47 -3.21 -5.07 3.40
N LYS A 48 -2.83 -4.94 2.13
CA LYS A 48 -3.30 -3.84 1.27
C LYS A 48 -3.29 -4.28 -0.18
N TYR A 49 -4.24 -3.76 -0.95
CA TYR A 49 -4.30 -3.90 -2.40
C TYR A 49 -4.60 -2.56 -3.04
N GLU A 50 -3.90 -2.27 -4.12
CA GLU A 50 -4.08 -1.08 -4.93
C GLU A 50 -4.21 -1.49 -6.40
N GLN A 51 -5.16 -0.90 -7.10
CA GLN A 51 -5.35 -1.08 -8.53
C GLN A 51 -5.26 0.26 -9.24
N TYR A 52 -4.75 0.22 -10.46
CA TYR A 52 -4.47 1.39 -11.28
C TYR A 52 -5.06 1.21 -12.68
N TYR A 53 -5.50 2.31 -13.28
CA TYR A 53 -5.84 2.39 -14.69
C TYR A 53 -4.58 2.33 -15.57
N LYS A 54 -4.75 1.98 -16.86
CA LYS A 54 -3.64 1.93 -17.83
C LYS A 54 -2.92 3.28 -18.01
N ASN A 55 -3.57 4.40 -17.68
CA ASN A 55 -2.97 5.75 -17.65
C ASN A 55 -2.15 6.04 -16.38
N GLY A 56 -2.06 5.08 -15.44
CA GLY A 56 -1.33 5.22 -14.17
C GLY A 56 -2.12 5.85 -13.04
N GLN A 57 -3.38 6.26 -13.26
CA GLN A 57 -4.22 6.79 -12.19
C GLN A 57 -4.74 5.68 -11.28
N LYS A 58 -4.88 5.97 -9.99
CA LYS A 58 -5.43 5.03 -9.01
C LYS A 58 -6.89 4.74 -9.35
N MET A 59 -7.25 3.46 -9.41
CA MET A 59 -8.60 2.97 -9.64
C MET A 59 -9.28 2.66 -8.31
N GLU A 60 -8.57 1.96 -7.43
CA GLU A 60 -9.06 1.63 -6.10
C GLU A 60 -7.92 1.30 -5.13
N GLU A 61 -8.23 1.40 -3.85
CA GLU A 61 -7.36 0.99 -2.75
C GLU A 61 -8.19 0.38 -1.63
N ILE A 62 -7.71 -0.74 -1.08
CA ILE A 62 -8.38 -1.46 -0.01
C ILE A 62 -7.37 -2.05 0.98
N THR A 63 -7.74 -2.04 2.26
CA THR A 63 -6.94 -2.57 3.37
C THR A 63 -7.60 -3.84 3.90
N PHE A 64 -6.78 -4.77 4.37
CA PHE A 64 -7.21 -6.05 4.92
C PHE A 64 -6.69 -6.24 6.34
N LYS A 65 -7.50 -6.90 7.16
CA LYS A 65 -7.14 -7.42 8.47
C LYS A 65 -7.81 -8.77 8.67
N ASP A 66 -7.04 -9.78 9.08
CA ASP A 66 -7.53 -11.15 9.27
C ASP A 66 -8.31 -11.68 8.05
N ASP A 67 -7.74 -11.45 6.86
CA ASP A 67 -8.31 -11.76 5.53
C ASP A 67 -9.65 -11.06 5.18
N LYS A 68 -10.09 -10.11 6.01
CA LYS A 68 -11.31 -9.31 5.78
C LYS A 68 -10.95 -7.90 5.36
N GLN A 69 -11.76 -7.34 4.47
CA GLN A 69 -11.68 -5.92 4.09
C GLN A 69 -12.03 -5.06 5.31
N VAL A 70 -11.25 -4.01 5.56
CA VAL A 70 -11.47 -3.09 6.68
C VAL A 70 -11.23 -1.65 6.28
N GLY A 71 -11.96 -0.74 6.93
CA GLY A 71 -11.80 0.69 6.72
C GLY A 71 -12.43 1.15 5.41
N LYS A 72 -11.84 2.17 4.79
CA LYS A 72 -12.43 2.81 3.62
C LYS A 72 -11.92 2.18 2.33
N TRP A 73 -12.84 1.68 1.51
CA TRP A 73 -12.58 1.33 0.12
C TRP A 73 -13.03 2.48 -0.76
N THR A 74 -12.09 3.14 -1.42
CA THR A 74 -12.39 4.23 -2.35
C THR A 74 -12.19 3.78 -3.77
N PHE A 75 -13.17 4.08 -4.62
CA PHE A 75 -13.11 3.89 -6.06
C PHE A 75 -12.99 5.24 -6.75
N TYR A 76 -12.16 5.31 -7.77
CA TYR A 76 -11.93 6.50 -8.58
C TYR A 76 -12.32 6.20 -10.03
N ASN A 77 -12.71 7.23 -10.77
CA ASN A 77 -12.86 7.19 -12.22
C ASN A 77 -11.50 7.41 -12.89
N ILE A 78 -11.45 7.21 -14.22
CA ILE A 78 -10.23 7.39 -15.03
C ILE A 78 -9.73 8.84 -15.14
N ASP A 79 -10.51 9.80 -14.65
CA ASP A 79 -10.12 11.21 -14.52
C ASP A 79 -9.64 11.57 -13.10
N GLY A 80 -9.66 10.60 -12.18
CA GLY A 80 -9.28 10.75 -10.77
C GLY A 80 -10.41 11.22 -9.86
N SER A 81 -11.61 11.49 -10.38
CA SER A 81 -12.78 11.83 -9.54
C SER A 81 -13.22 10.63 -8.71
N VAL A 82 -13.66 10.88 -7.47
CA VAL A 82 -14.18 9.81 -6.60
C VAL A 82 -15.48 9.29 -7.17
N ARG A 83 -15.51 8.00 -7.49
CA ARG A 83 -16.71 7.29 -7.95
C ARG A 83 -17.56 6.82 -6.79
N GLY A 84 -16.93 6.42 -5.68
CA GLY A 84 -17.64 5.94 -4.50
C GLY A 84 -16.71 5.57 -3.35
N VAL A 85 -17.28 5.52 -2.15
CA VAL A 85 -16.58 5.08 -0.93
C VAL A 85 -17.48 4.06 -0.21
N ILE A 86 -16.90 2.94 0.19
CA ILE A 86 -17.52 1.94 1.06
C ILE A 86 -16.72 1.91 2.37
N GLU A 87 -17.41 1.84 3.51
CA GLU A 87 -16.79 1.68 4.83
C GLU A 87 -17.09 0.28 5.37
N TYR A 88 -16.04 -0.42 5.80
CA TYR A 88 -16.05 -1.78 6.37
C TYR A 88 -15.63 -1.79 7.83
#